data_AF-A0A9W7XMZ6-F1
#
_entry.id   AF-A0A9W7XMZ6-F1
#
_cell.length_a   1.000
_cell.length_b   1.000
_cell.length_c   1.000
_cell.angle_alpha   90.00
_cell.angle_beta   90.00
_cell.angle_gamma   90.00
#
_symmetry.space_group_name_H-M   'P 1'
#
loop_
_entity.id
_entity.type
_entity.pdbx_description
1 polymer ?
#
loop_
_entity_poly.entity_id
_entity_poly.type
_entity_poly.pdbx_seq_one_letter_code
_entity_poly.pdbx_strand_id
1 'polypeptide(L)'
;MATVRTFSEQILKRLETKHPLTSFKTTLVRGKWRPGKYGLRQQADMRKACAVTGVDPKSIGMPEEPVSKIRLNKPPKGHKHQRLYAQKQAAIEKNIQEMPEKIRKWKEGLAAEKAKTKSSLPF
;
A
#
# COMPACT_ATOMS: atom_id res chain seq x y z
N MET A 1 -21.33 1.31 -30.96
CA MET A 1 -22.61 1.67 -30.29
C MET A 1 -22.66 0.92 -28.98
N ALA A 2 -22.51 1.60 -27.83
CA ALA A 2 -22.69 0.96 -26.53
C ALA A 2 -24.17 0.60 -26.36
N THR A 3 -24.48 -0.67 -26.08
CA THR A 3 -25.85 -1.10 -25.80
C THR A 3 -26.32 -0.46 -24.49
N VAL A 4 -27.55 0.07 -24.49
CA VAL A 4 -28.17 0.59 -23.27
C VAL A 4 -28.29 -0.56 -22.28
N ARG A 5 -27.73 -0.38 -21.08
CA ARG A 5 -27.76 -1.41 -20.04
C ARG A 5 -29.20 -1.67 -19.63
N THR A 6 -29.65 -2.91 -19.80
CA THR A 6 -30.95 -3.37 -19.30
C THR A 6 -30.83 -3.72 -17.82
N PHE A 7 -31.85 -3.33 -17.03
CA PHE A 7 -31.93 -3.64 -15.61
C PHE A 7 -33.09 -4.61 -15.36
N SER A 8 -32.98 -5.43 -14.32
CA SER A 8 -34.07 -6.32 -13.94
C SER A 8 -35.25 -5.53 -13.37
N GLU A 9 -36.45 -6.08 -13.54
CA GLU A 9 -37.68 -5.48 -12.98
C GLU A 9 -37.59 -5.24 -11.48
N GLN A 10 -36.88 -6.10 -10.75
CA GLN A 10 -36.68 -5.94 -9.31
C GLN A 10 -35.92 -4.66 -8.96
N ILE A 11 -34.99 -4.22 -9.80
CA ILE A 11 -34.25 -2.96 -9.60
C ILE A 11 -35.18 -1.79 -9.92
N LEU A 12 -35.93 -1.88 -11.02
CA LEU A 12 -36.88 -0.83 -11.43
C LEU A 12 -37.96 -0.60 -10.37
N LYS A 13 -38.54 -1.66 -9.81
CA LYS A 13 -39.51 -1.60 -8.68
C LYS A 13 -38.94 -0.92 -7.43
N ARG A 14 -37.62 -0.99 -7.21
CA ARG A 14 -36.97 -0.28 -6.10
C ARG A 14 -36.82 1.21 -6.34
N LEU A 15 -36.85 1.67 -7.60
CA LEU A 15 -36.82 3.10 -7.93
C LEU A 15 -38.17 3.76 -7.74
N GLU A 16 -39.26 3.02 -7.88
CA GLU A 16 -40.63 3.53 -7.69
C GLU A 16 -40.94 3.84 -6.22
N THR A 17 -40.21 3.22 -5.29
CA THR A 17 -40.45 3.32 -3.85
C THR A 17 -39.42 4.21 -3.16
N LYS A 18 -39.88 5.07 -2.23
CA LYS A 18 -38.97 5.87 -1.38
C LYS A 18 -38.45 5.01 -0.24
N HIS A 19 -37.13 4.97 -0.05
CA HIS A 19 -36.48 4.20 1.02
C HIS A 19 -35.90 5.13 2.09
N PRO A 20 -36.00 4.76 3.39
CA PRO A 20 -35.36 5.54 4.45
C PRO A 20 -33.84 5.41 4.38
N LEU A 21 -33.11 6.43 4.89
CA LEU A 21 -31.63 6.42 4.89
C LEU A 21 -31.01 5.22 5.62
N THR A 22 -31.72 4.67 6.61
CA THR A 22 -31.32 3.45 7.34
C THR A 22 -31.27 2.21 6.45
N SER A 23 -31.94 2.22 5.29
CA SER A 23 -31.86 1.15 4.30
C SER A 23 -30.52 1.14 3.56
N PHE A 24 -29.81 2.26 3.52
CA PHE A 24 -28.57 2.43 2.76
C PHE A 24 -27.32 2.53 3.64
N LYS A 25 -27.45 3.09 4.85
CA LYS A 25 -26.34 3.29 5.79
C LYS A 25 -26.38 2.29 6.93
N THR A 26 -25.21 2.03 7.51
CA THR A 26 -25.11 1.24 8.73
C THR A 26 -25.69 2.00 9.91
N THR A 27 -26.34 1.28 10.83
CA THR A 27 -26.91 1.86 12.06
C THR A 27 -26.42 1.08 13.27
N LEU A 28 -26.09 1.78 14.35
CA LEU A 28 -25.71 1.15 15.61
C LEU A 28 -26.98 0.79 16.40
N VAL A 29 -27.21 -0.50 16.63
CA VAL A 29 -28.39 -1.01 17.37
C VAL A 29 -27.91 -1.98 18.43
N ARG A 30 -28.15 -1.65 19.71
CA ARG A 30 -27.78 -2.48 20.88
C ARG A 30 -26.28 -2.87 20.87
N GLY A 31 -25.41 -1.89 20.64
CA GLY A 31 -23.95 -2.09 20.60
C GLY A 31 -23.41 -2.84 19.37
N LYS A 32 -24.27 -3.19 18.39
CA LYS A 32 -23.87 -3.87 17.15
C LYS A 32 -24.17 -3.01 15.93
N TRP A 33 -23.21 -2.91 15.02
CA TRP A 33 -23.42 -2.28 13.72
C TRP A 33 -24.26 -3.19 12.82
N ARG A 34 -25.43 -2.72 12.43
CA ARG A 34 -26.30 -3.39 11.46
C ARG A 34 -26.04 -2.83 10.06
N PRO A 35 -25.85 -3.69 9.04
CA PRO A 35 -25.77 -3.21 7.67
C PRO A 35 -27.12 -2.67 7.20
N GLY A 36 -27.09 -1.76 6.23
CA GLY A 36 -28.29 -1.33 5.54
C GLY A 36 -28.93 -2.50 4.77
N LYS A 37 -30.23 -2.38 4.49
CA LYS A 37 -31.00 -3.35 3.70
C LYS A 37 -30.39 -3.59 2.30
N TYR A 38 -29.85 -2.54 1.68
CA TYR A 38 -29.23 -2.61 0.36
C TYR A 38 -27.72 -2.54 0.46
N GLY A 39 -27.03 -3.59 -0.01
CA GLY A 39 -25.56 -3.61 -0.08
C GLY A 39 -25.00 -2.65 -1.13
N LEU A 40 -23.69 -2.35 -1.04
CA LEU A 40 -23.03 -1.38 -1.93
C LEU A 40 -23.21 -1.69 -3.43
N ARG A 41 -23.21 -2.98 -3.80
CA ARG A 41 -23.46 -3.40 -5.20
C ARG A 41 -24.88 -3.05 -5.65
N GLN A 42 -25.88 -3.34 -4.83
CA GLN A 42 -27.28 -3.04 -5.13
C GLN A 42 -27.51 -1.54 -5.21
N GLN A 43 -26.89 -0.76 -4.31
CA GLN A 43 -26.90 0.70 -4.38
C GLN A 43 -26.31 1.21 -5.69
N ALA A 44 -25.15 0.66 -6.13
CA ALA A 44 -24.54 1.05 -7.40
C ALA A 44 -25.42 0.68 -8.60
N ASP A 45 -26.06 -0.49 -8.61
CA ASP A 45 -26.97 -0.88 -9.68
C ASP A 45 -28.24 0.01 -9.69
N MET A 46 -28.78 0.38 -8.53
CA MET A 46 -29.87 1.36 -8.42
C MET A 46 -29.47 2.73 -8.97
N ARG A 47 -28.27 3.25 -8.64
CA ARG A 47 -27.80 4.53 -9.18
C ARG A 47 -27.62 4.51 -10.69
N LYS A 48 -27.11 3.41 -11.24
CA LYS A 48 -27.01 3.26 -12.70
C LYS A 48 -28.40 3.18 -13.34
N ALA A 49 -29.36 2.53 -12.69
CA ALA A 49 -30.74 2.50 -13.17
C ALA A 49 -31.41 3.88 -13.09
N CYS A 50 -31.18 4.66 -12.01
CA CYS A 50 -31.54 6.07 -11.92
C CYS A 50 -30.99 6.89 -13.09
N ALA A 51 -29.70 6.72 -13.40
CA ALA A 51 -29.04 7.43 -14.49
C ALA A 51 -29.64 7.09 -15.88
N VAL A 52 -30.04 5.84 -16.10
CA VAL A 52 -30.67 5.41 -17.36
C VAL A 52 -32.14 5.88 -17.46
N THR A 53 -32.86 5.91 -16.35
CA THR A 53 -34.29 6.30 -16.30
C THR A 53 -34.51 7.80 -16.14
N GLY A 54 -33.45 8.57 -15.85
CA GLY A 54 -33.55 10.01 -15.61
C GLY A 54 -34.13 10.38 -14.23
N VAL A 55 -34.21 9.42 -13.30
CA VAL A 55 -34.71 9.67 -11.94
C VAL A 55 -33.56 10.11 -11.04
N ASP A 56 -33.74 11.20 -10.29
CA ASP A 56 -32.73 11.67 -9.33
C ASP A 56 -32.59 10.65 -8.16
N PRO A 57 -31.39 10.11 -7.87
CA PRO A 57 -31.16 9.23 -6.73
C PRO A 57 -31.63 9.82 -5.38
N LYS A 58 -31.54 11.14 -5.19
CA LYS A 58 -31.99 11.78 -3.94
C LYS A 58 -33.50 11.65 -3.74
N SER A 59 -34.28 11.67 -4.82
CA SER A 59 -35.74 11.54 -4.77
C SER A 59 -36.23 10.20 -4.18
N ILE A 60 -35.42 9.15 -4.35
CA ILE A 60 -35.65 7.78 -3.86
C ILE A 60 -35.16 7.61 -2.41
N GLY A 61 -34.42 8.59 -1.89
CA GLY A 61 -33.79 8.56 -0.56
C GLY A 61 -32.39 7.95 -0.55
N MET A 62 -31.75 7.75 -1.72
CA MET A 62 -30.36 7.29 -1.76
C MET A 62 -29.40 8.35 -1.24
N PRO A 63 -28.37 7.96 -0.47
CA PRO A 63 -27.33 8.89 -0.04
C PRO A 63 -26.49 9.35 -1.23
N GLU A 64 -26.07 10.61 -1.17
CA GLU A 64 -25.12 11.22 -2.11
C GLU A 64 -23.84 10.39 -2.20
N GLU A 65 -23.26 10.38 -3.40
CA GLU A 65 -21.97 9.73 -3.59
C GLU A 65 -20.87 10.54 -2.90
N PRO A 66 -19.97 9.87 -2.16
CA PRO A 66 -18.85 10.58 -1.55
C PRO A 66 -17.97 11.17 -2.65
N VAL A 67 -17.71 12.48 -2.57
CA VAL A 67 -16.75 13.14 -3.45
C VAL A 67 -15.39 12.46 -3.33
N SER A 68 -14.84 11.99 -4.44
CA SER A 68 -13.54 11.34 -4.45
C SER A 68 -12.47 12.35 -4.06
N LYS A 69 -11.86 12.19 -2.88
CA LYS A 69 -10.74 13.03 -2.46
C LYS A 69 -9.54 12.75 -3.38
N ILE A 70 -8.89 13.81 -3.85
CA ILE A 70 -7.62 13.72 -4.57
C ILE A 70 -6.62 13.04 -3.63
N ARG A 71 -6.09 11.89 -4.04
CA ARG A 71 -5.05 11.20 -3.27
C ARG A 71 -3.73 11.92 -3.54
N LEU A 72 -3.17 12.55 -2.52
CA LEU A 72 -1.79 13.01 -2.58
C LEU A 72 -0.88 11.78 -2.60
N ASN A 73 -0.04 11.67 -3.63
CA ASN A 73 0.87 10.54 -3.77
C ASN A 73 1.91 10.61 -2.64
N LYS A 74 1.88 9.62 -1.74
CA LYS A 74 2.92 9.45 -0.72
C LYS A 74 4.27 9.21 -1.42
N PRO A 75 5.37 9.86 -1.00
CA PRO A 75 6.67 9.59 -1.59
C PRO A 75 7.06 8.12 -1.43
N PRO A 76 7.75 7.53 -2.43
CA PRO A 76 8.14 6.13 -2.38
C PRO A 76 9.16 5.89 -1.26
N LYS A 77 9.03 4.76 -0.55
CA LYS A 77 9.95 4.37 0.55
C LYS A 77 11.40 4.14 0.10
N GLY A 78 11.63 3.99 -1.20
CA GLY A 78 12.91 3.60 -1.78
C GLY A 78 13.29 2.13 -1.52
N HIS A 79 14.22 1.62 -2.33
CA HIS A 79 14.76 0.27 -2.17
C HIS A 79 15.76 0.20 -1.01
N LYS A 80 16.06 -1.02 -0.52
CA LYS A 80 17.01 -1.22 0.60
C LYS A 80 18.39 -0.61 0.30
N HIS A 81 18.89 -0.72 -0.93
CA HIS A 81 20.20 -0.19 -1.31
C HIS A 81 20.23 1.35 -1.29
N GLN A 82 19.15 2.02 -1.70
CA GLN A 82 19.01 3.49 -1.62
C GLN A 82 19.00 3.93 -0.15
N ARG A 83 18.24 3.23 0.70
CA ARG A 83 18.17 3.55 2.14
C ARG A 83 19.49 3.35 2.87
N LEU A 84 20.27 2.33 2.50
CA LEU A 84 21.52 1.97 3.18
C LEU A 84 22.77 2.58 2.52
N TYR A 85 22.61 3.37 1.45
CA TYR A 85 23.72 3.90 0.68
C TYR A 85 24.71 4.67 1.55
N ALA A 86 24.22 5.60 2.37
CA ALA A 86 25.05 6.41 3.26
C ALA A 86 25.84 5.56 4.28
N GLN A 87 25.22 4.51 4.83
CA GLN A 87 25.89 3.61 5.77
C GLN A 87 26.99 2.81 5.08
N LYS A 88 26.73 2.31 3.86
CA LYS A 88 27.72 1.60 3.07
C LYS A 88 28.91 2.51 2.74
N GLN A 89 28.65 3.75 2.34
CA GLN A 89 29.69 4.72 2.03
C GLN A 89 30.56 5.02 3.25
N ALA A 90 29.97 5.28 4.41
CA ALA A 90 30.72 5.49 5.65
C ALA A 90 31.57 4.27 6.06
N ALA A 91 31.07 3.05 5.85
CA ALA A 91 31.83 1.83 6.13
C ALA A 91 33.03 1.67 5.18
N ILE A 92 32.87 2.04 3.91
CA ILE A 92 33.98 2.03 2.93
C ILE A 92 35.04 3.06 3.32
N GLU A 93 34.64 4.28 3.66
CA GLU A 93 35.56 5.35 4.08
C GLU A 93 36.39 4.95 5.31
N LYS A 94 35.75 4.37 6.33
CA LYS A 94 36.46 3.83 7.51
C LYS A 94 37.45 2.73 7.13
N ASN A 95 37.06 1.81 6.25
CA ASN A 95 37.95 0.74 5.81
C ASN A 95 39.17 1.26 5.04
N ILE A 96 38.99 2.33 4.25
CA ILE A 96 40.10 2.99 3.54
C ILE A 96 41.05 3.64 4.54
N GLN A 97 40.54 4.30 5.57
CA GLN A 97 41.36 4.93 6.62
C GLN A 97 42.16 3.90 7.43
N GLU A 98 41.56 2.76 7.75
CA GLU A 98 42.22 1.68 8.52
C GLU A 98 43.17 0.80 7.67
N MET A 99 43.13 0.96 6.34
CA MET A 99 43.89 0.11 5.41
C MET A 99 45.40 0.09 5.68
N PRO A 100 46.09 1.22 5.95
CA PRO A 100 47.53 1.22 6.20
C PRO A 100 47.92 0.39 7.41
N GLU A 101 47.15 0.47 8.50
CA GLU A 101 47.39 -0.30 9.71
C GLU A 101 47.16 -1.80 9.48
N LYS A 102 46.09 -2.16 8.75
CA LYS A 102 45.81 -3.54 8.36
C LYS A 102 46.95 -4.12 7.52
N ILE A 103 47.50 -3.34 6.58
CA ILE A 103 48.67 -3.74 5.79
C ILE A 103 49.91 -3.93 6.67
N ARG A 104 50.16 -3.03 7.64
CA ARG A 104 51.29 -3.14 8.56
C ARG A 104 51.22 -4.43 9.39
N LYS A 105 50.06 -4.67 10.03
CA LYS A 105 49.81 -5.89 10.81
C LYS A 105 49.96 -7.16 9.97
N TRP A 106 49.48 -7.13 8.73
CA TRP A 106 49.62 -8.27 7.80
C TRP A 106 51.09 -8.56 7.47
N LYS A 107 51.89 -7.52 7.17
CA LYS A 107 53.33 -7.66 6.90
C LYS A 107 54.09 -8.17 8.12
N GLU A 108 53.81 -7.65 9.31
CA GLU A 108 54.40 -8.10 10.58
C GLU A 108 54.09 -9.58 10.84
N GLY A 109 52.83 -10.01 10.62
CA GLY A 109 52.43 -11.41 10.74
C GLY A 109 53.19 -12.33 9.77
N LEU A 110 53.33 -11.93 8.50
CA LEU A 110 54.12 -12.69 7.52
C LEU A 110 55.59 -12.82 7.92
N ALA A 111 56.18 -11.75 8.47
CA ALA A 111 57.57 -11.78 8.93
C ALA A 111 57.75 -12.74 10.12
N ALA A 112 56.80 -12.73 11.06
CA ALA A 112 56.80 -13.62 12.22
C ALA A 112 56.67 -15.10 11.81
N GLU A 113 55.77 -15.43 10.88
CA GLU A 113 55.62 -16.79 10.35
C GLU A 113 56.88 -17.28 9.61
N LYS A 114 57.52 -16.39 8.83
CA LYS A 114 58.81 -16.69 8.18
C LYS A 114 59.94 -16.94 9.19
N ALA A 115 59.94 -16.23 10.32
CA ALA A 115 60.93 -16.42 11.37
C ALA A 115 60.76 -17.77 12.08
N LYS A 116 59.51 -18.20 12.34
CA LYS A 116 59.21 -19.53 12.92
C LYS A 116 59.64 -20.69 12.03
N THR A 117 59.56 -20.52 10.71
CA THR A 117 59.86 -21.56 9.71
C THR A 117 61.33 -21.62 9.30
N LYS A 118 62.16 -20.61 9.66
CA LYS A 118 63.61 -20.66 9.47
C LYS A 118 64.22 -21.64 10.48
N SER A 119 64.70 -22.79 10.02
CA SER A 119 65.42 -23.75 10.86
C SER A 119 66.70 -23.12 11.41
N SER A 120 66.94 -23.22 12.72
CA SER A 120 68.11 -22.64 13.39
C SER A 120 69.40 -23.46 13.21
N LEU A 121 69.37 -24.53 12.42
CA LEU A 121 70.54 -25.34 12.16
C LEU A 121 71.42 -24.64 11.11
N PRO A 122 72.68 -24.33 11.43
CA PRO A 122 73.62 -23.84 10.43
C PRO A 122 73.90 -24.98 9.46
N PHE A 123 73.80 -24.70 8.16
CA PHE A 123 74.52 -25.50 7.15
C PHE A 123 76.01 -25.22 7.29
#